data_AF-A0A833GP78-F1
#
_entry.id   AF-A0A833GP78-F1
#
_cell.length_a   1.000
_cell.length_b   1.000
_cell.length_c   1.000
_cell.angle_alpha   90.00
_cell.angle_beta   90.00
_cell.angle_gamma   90.00
#
_symmetry.space_group_name_H-M   'P 1'
#
loop_
_entity.id
_entity.type
_entity.pdbx_description
1 polymer ?
#
loop_
_entity_poly.entity_id
_entity_poly.type
_entity_poly.pdbx_seq_one_letter_code
_entity_poly.pdbx_strand_id
1 'polypeptide(L)'
;MLQLKPFDESADALIAGKTYAASPALAAGVVISALLGVLALGLQLFGHESAMPVLGLCIGVSAVTAGLEWHANLKARALNQLFVTLVVTAAVSLLRPAI
;
A
#
# COMPACT_ATOMS: atom_id res chain seq x y z
N MET A 1 -7.73 -3.38 23.58
CA MET A 1 -6.87 -2.96 22.45
C MET A 1 -7.31 -3.71 21.21
N LEU A 2 -7.70 -3.01 20.14
CA LEU A 2 -8.05 -3.66 18.87
C LEU A 2 -6.74 -4.04 18.17
N GLN A 3 -6.36 -5.32 18.18
CA GLN A 3 -5.26 -5.80 17.35
C GLN A 3 -5.79 -6.06 15.95
N LEU A 4 -5.44 -5.17 15.01
CA LEU A 4 -5.62 -5.44 13.59
C LEU A 4 -4.65 -6.58 13.23
N LYS A 5 -5.19 -7.77 13.00
CA LYS A 5 -4.39 -8.92 12.56
C LYS A 5 -4.38 -8.90 11.03
N PRO A 6 -3.26 -8.56 10.38
CA PRO A 6 -3.13 -8.72 8.93
C PRO A 6 -3.30 -10.19 8.53
N PHE A 7 -3.58 -10.43 7.25
CA PHE A 7 -3.69 -11.75 6.65
C PHE A 7 -2.34 -12.49 6.76
N ASP A 8 -2.41 -13.79 7.02
CA ASP A 8 -1.22 -14.62 7.23
C ASP A 8 -0.49 -14.89 5.90
N GLU A 9 0.73 -14.36 5.77
CA GLU A 9 1.56 -14.49 4.56
C GLU A 9 2.52 -15.69 4.59
N SER A 10 2.43 -16.57 5.61
CA SER A 10 3.36 -17.69 5.77
C SER A 10 3.40 -18.62 4.55
N ALA A 11 2.25 -18.84 3.91
CA ALA A 11 2.14 -19.61 2.67
C ALA A 11 2.69 -18.86 1.43
N ASP A 12 2.65 -17.52 1.46
CA ASP A 12 3.05 -16.67 0.35
C ASP A 12 4.58 -16.43 0.34
N ALA A 13 5.27 -16.55 1.48
CA ALA A 13 6.69 -16.19 1.62
C ALA A 13 7.63 -16.92 0.65
N LEU A 14 7.39 -18.22 0.41
CA LEU A 14 8.20 -19.03 -0.53
C LEU A 14 7.97 -18.65 -1.99
N ILE A 15 6.75 -18.25 -2.33
CA ILE A 15 6.34 -17.90 -3.70
C ILE A 15 6.76 -16.46 -4.00
N ALA A 16 6.60 -15.57 -3.02
CA ALA A 16 6.91 -14.15 -3.10
C ALA A 16 8.37 -13.90 -3.48
N GLY A 17 9.31 -14.63 -2.87
CA GLY A 17 10.73 -14.49 -3.20
C GLY A 17 11.03 -14.74 -4.69
N LYS A 18 10.36 -15.73 -5.31
CA LYS A 18 10.51 -16.01 -6.74
C LYS A 18 9.79 -14.98 -7.60
N THR A 19 8.59 -14.57 -7.22
CA THR A 19 7.77 -13.61 -7.99
C THR A 19 8.42 -12.23 -8.03
N TYR A 20 8.91 -11.70 -6.90
CA TYR A 20 9.59 -10.40 -6.88
C TYR A 20 10.97 -10.44 -7.53
N ALA A 21 11.70 -11.56 -7.43
CA ALA A 21 12.97 -11.73 -8.16
C ALA A 21 12.75 -11.79 -9.68
N ALA A 22 11.65 -12.41 -10.13
CA ALA A 22 11.28 -12.48 -11.54
C ALA A 22 10.68 -11.16 -12.08
N SER A 23 10.10 -10.32 -11.21
CA SER A 23 9.49 -9.05 -11.60
C SER A 23 9.97 -7.88 -10.73
N PRO A 24 11.13 -7.28 -11.05
CA PRO A 24 11.64 -6.09 -10.38
C PRO A 24 10.66 -4.91 -10.42
N ALA A 25 9.87 -4.81 -11.49
CA ALA A 25 8.85 -3.79 -11.66
C ALA A 25 7.72 -3.91 -10.61
N LEU A 26 7.32 -5.13 -10.26
CA LEU A 26 6.33 -5.37 -9.20
C LEU A 26 6.87 -4.90 -7.85
N ALA A 27 8.10 -5.31 -7.50
CA ALA A 27 8.75 -4.89 -6.26
C ALA A 27 8.90 -3.36 -6.18
N ALA A 28 9.32 -2.72 -7.27
CA ALA A 28 9.40 -1.27 -7.36
C ALA A 28 8.03 -0.61 -7.16
N GLY A 29 6.97 -1.15 -7.79
CA GLY A 29 5.61 -0.65 -7.62
C GLY A 29 5.12 -0.69 -6.17
N VAL A 30 5.38 -1.80 -5.46
CA VAL A 30 5.02 -1.93 -4.03
C VAL A 30 5.76 -0.87 -3.21
N VAL A 31 7.07 -0.69 -3.42
CA VAL A 31 7.87 0.33 -2.71
C VAL A 31 7.38 1.75 -3.03
N ILE A 32 7.11 2.04 -4.31
CA ILE A 32 6.60 3.35 -4.74
C ILE A 32 5.25 3.64 -4.07
N SER A 33 4.34 2.67 -4.01
CA SER A 33 3.05 2.85 -3.35
C SER A 33 3.19 3.17 -1.86
N ALA A 34 4.11 2.50 -1.16
CA ALA A 34 4.40 2.78 0.24
C ALA A 34 4.96 4.19 0.44
N LEU A 35 5.91 4.62 -0.40
CA LEU A 35 6.48 5.97 -0.35
C LEU A 35 5.41 7.04 -0.63
N LEU A 36 4.54 6.82 -1.60
CA LEU A 36 3.42 7.73 -1.90
C LEU A 36 2.44 7.82 -0.71
N GLY A 37 2.17 6.70 -0.03
CA GLY A 37 1.32 6.70 1.17
C GLY A 37 1.91 7.54 2.32
N VAL A 38 3.20 7.37 2.60
CA VAL A 38 3.91 8.17 3.62
C VAL A 38 3.95 9.65 3.21
N LEU A 39 4.22 9.94 1.93
CA LEU A 39 4.24 11.29 1.42
C LEU A 39 2.86 11.97 1.53
N ALA A 40 1.78 11.26 1.17
CA ALA A 40 0.42 11.79 1.30
C ALA A 40 0.08 12.15 2.75
N LEU A 41 0.48 11.30 3.71
CA LEU A 41 0.33 11.59 5.15
C LEU A 41 1.11 12.83 5.57
N GLY A 42 2.37 12.95 5.15
CA GLY A 42 3.19 14.12 5.42
C GLY A 42 2.57 15.40 4.84
N LEU A 43 2.18 15.36 3.57
CA LEU A 43 1.53 16.49 2.89
C LEU A 43 0.23 16.91 3.59
N GLN A 44 -0.58 15.95 4.03
CA GLN A 44 -1.82 16.23 4.76
C GLN A 44 -1.55 16.85 6.13
N LEU A 45 -0.54 16.37 6.86
CA LEU A 45 -0.12 16.94 8.15
C LEU A 45 0.25 18.42 8.01
N PHE A 46 0.94 18.79 6.93
CA PHE A 46 1.35 20.17 6.64
C PHE A 46 0.31 20.98 5.84
N GLY A 47 -0.89 20.45 5.61
CA GLY A 47 -1.97 21.17 4.91
C GLY A 47 -1.71 21.45 3.43
N HIS A 48 -0.89 20.64 2.76
CA HIS A 48 -0.57 20.83 1.35
C HIS A 48 -1.69 20.29 0.44
N GLU A 49 -2.10 21.07 -0.56
CA GLU A 49 -3.23 20.73 -1.46
C GLU A 49 -2.99 19.44 -2.27
N SER A 50 -1.73 19.07 -2.46
CA SER A 50 -1.33 17.88 -3.21
C SER A 50 -1.51 16.56 -2.45
N ALA A 51 -1.91 16.57 -1.18
CA ALA A 51 -2.08 15.36 -0.38
C ALA A 51 -3.08 14.36 -1.01
N MET A 52 -4.24 14.85 -1.46
CA MET A 52 -5.29 14.02 -2.07
C MET A 52 -4.88 13.44 -3.45
N PRO A 53 -4.28 14.23 -4.38
CA PRO A 53 -3.71 13.68 -5.60
C PRO A 53 -2.66 12.58 -5.36
N VAL A 54 -1.74 12.79 -4.41
CA VAL A 54 -0.68 11.81 -4.08
C VAL A 54 -1.29 10.55 -3.47
N LEU A 55 -2.32 10.70 -2.63
CA LEU A 55 -3.09 9.55 -2.12
C LEU A 55 -3.78 8.78 -3.25
N GLY A 56 -4.37 9.46 -4.23
CA GLY A 56 -4.97 8.83 -5.41
C GLY A 56 -3.96 7.97 -6.19
N LEU A 57 -2.75 8.48 -6.38
CA LEU A 57 -1.65 7.72 -7.00
C LEU A 57 -1.24 6.51 -6.16
N CYS A 58 -1.11 6.68 -4.83
CA CYS A 58 -0.84 5.58 -3.90
C CYS A 58 -1.87 4.44 -4.05
N ILE A 59 -3.16 4.78 -4.09
CA ILE A 59 -4.25 3.81 -4.24
C ILE A 59 -4.17 3.11 -5.61
N GLY A 60 -3.98 3.89 -6.68
CA GLY A 60 -3.89 3.35 -8.04
C GLY A 60 -2.73 2.35 -8.22
N VAL A 61 -1.53 2.73 -7.81
CA VAL A 61 -0.36 1.84 -7.85
C VAL A 61 -0.61 0.61 -6.97
N SER A 62 -1.20 0.81 -5.79
CA SER A 62 -1.48 -0.30 -4.88
C SER A 62 -2.44 -1.33 -5.48
N ALA A 63 -3.51 -0.87 -6.14
CA ALA A 63 -4.49 -1.74 -6.78
C ALA A 63 -3.86 -2.57 -7.91
N VAL A 64 -2.97 -1.96 -8.71
CA VAL A 64 -2.27 -2.65 -9.79
C VAL A 64 -1.33 -3.72 -9.23
N THR A 65 -0.48 -3.39 -8.25
CA THR A 65 0.47 -4.37 -7.71
C THR A 65 -0.24 -5.48 -6.93
N ALA A 66 -1.30 -5.17 -6.17
CA ALA A 66 -2.11 -6.19 -5.50
C ALA A 66 -2.80 -7.12 -6.51
N GLY A 67 -3.28 -6.60 -7.65
CA GLY A 67 -3.84 -7.42 -8.72
C GLY A 67 -2.80 -8.39 -9.31
N LEU A 68 -1.58 -7.92 -9.54
CA LEU A 68 -0.47 -8.76 -10.01
C LEU A 68 -0.07 -9.83 -8.98
N GLU A 69 0.00 -9.47 -7.70
CA GLU A 69 0.24 -10.41 -6.60
C GLU A 69 -0.85 -11.47 -6.51
N TRP A 70 -2.12 -11.07 -6.65
CA TRP A 70 -3.25 -11.99 -6.67
C TRP A 70 -3.16 -12.99 -7.82
N HIS A 71 -2.81 -12.53 -9.03
CA HIS A 71 -2.60 -13.39 -10.20
C HIS A 71 -1.40 -14.34 -10.02
N ALA A 72 -0.38 -13.93 -9.26
CA ALA A 72 0.77 -14.75 -8.90
C ALA A 72 0.50 -15.71 -7.72
N ASN A 73 -0.76 -15.88 -7.30
CA ASN A 73 -1.19 -16.65 -6.14
C ASN A 73 -0.69 -16.13 -4.78
N LEU A 74 -0.24 -14.88 -4.69
CA LEU A 74 0.16 -14.20 -3.45
C LEU A 74 -1.03 -13.46 -2.84
N LYS A 75 -2.10 -14.20 -2.53
CA LYS A 75 -3.40 -13.60 -2.16
C LYS A 75 -3.37 -12.91 -0.80
N ALA A 76 -2.64 -13.47 0.17
CA ALA A 76 -2.57 -12.85 1.50
C ALA A 76 -1.76 -11.54 1.46
N ARG A 77 -0.68 -11.51 0.66
CA ARG A 77 0.10 -10.28 0.40
C ARG A 77 -0.73 -9.20 -0.29
N ALA A 78 -1.45 -9.56 -1.35
CA ALA A 78 -2.34 -8.63 -2.05
C ALA A 78 -3.39 -8.02 -1.11
N LEU A 79 -4.00 -8.86 -0.27
CA LEU A 79 -4.99 -8.42 0.73
C LEU A 79 -4.37 -7.50 1.80
N ASN A 80 -3.17 -7.83 2.29
CA ASN A 80 -2.44 -6.98 3.23
C ASN A 80 -2.08 -5.63 2.61
N GLN A 81 -1.66 -5.62 1.35
CA GLN A 81 -1.34 -4.40 0.65
C GLN A 81 -2.58 -3.49 0.55
N LEU A 82 -3.71 -4.03 0.08
CA LEU A 82 -4.97 -3.29 -0.02
C LEU A 82 -5.48 -2.83 1.35
N PHE A 83 -5.32 -3.66 2.39
CA PHE A 83 -5.69 -3.30 3.76
C PHE A 83 -4.85 -2.12 4.27
N VAL A 84 -3.54 -2.14 4.08
CA VAL A 84 -2.66 -1.03 4.45
C VAL A 84 -3.01 0.23 3.66
N THR A 85 -3.25 0.12 2.35
CA THR A 85 -3.71 1.24 1.53
C THR A 85 -4.99 1.86 2.11
N LEU A 86 -5.97 1.04 2.52
CA LEU A 86 -7.21 1.53 3.13
C LEU A 86 -6.97 2.24 4.47
N VAL A 87 -6.07 1.71 5.31
CA VAL A 87 -5.67 2.37 6.56
C VAL A 87 -5.02 3.73 6.29
N VAL A 88 -4.12 3.81 5.29
CA VAL A 88 -3.48 5.07 4.89
C VAL A 88 -4.51 6.05 4.33
N THR A 89 -5.43 5.60 3.48
CA THR A 89 -6.53 6.42 2.96
C THR A 89 -7.39 6.98 4.08
N ALA A 90 -7.76 6.14 5.06
CA ALA A 90 -8.53 6.59 6.22
C ALA A 90 -7.73 7.60 7.05
N ALA A 91 -6.46 7.34 7.30
CA ALA A 91 -5.59 8.26 8.03
C ALA A 91 -5.47 9.61 7.32
N VAL A 92 -5.14 9.65 6.02
CA VAL A 92 -5.05 10.90 5.26
C VAL A 92 -6.39 11.64 5.21
N SER A 93 -7.50 10.93 5.01
CA SER A 93 -8.82 11.58 4.87
C SER A 93 -9.36 12.12 6.19
N LEU A 94 -9.05 11.48 7.32
CA LEU A 94 -9.57 11.85 8.65
C LEU A 94 -8.64 12.81 9.38
N LEU A 95 -7.36 12.84 9.01
CA LEU A 95 -6.38 13.71 9.64
C LEU A 95 -6.64 15.16 9.23
N ARG A 96 -6.84 16.00 10.25
CA ARG A 96 -6.93 17.45 10.06
C ARG A 96 -5.52 18.03 9.96
N PRO A 97 -5.28 18.95 9.02
CA PRO A 97 -3.99 19.60 8.91
C PRO A 97 -3.64 20.32 10.21
N ALA A 98 -2.38 20.24 10.63
CA ALA A 98 -1.87 21.01 11.76
C ALA A 98 -1.63 22.43 11.24
N ILE A 99 -2.64 23.29 11.41
CA ILE A 99 -2.56 24.73 11.13
C ILE A 99 -1.76 25.40 12.24
#